data_AF-A0A7U9NGP2-F1
#
_entry.id   AF-A0A7U9NGP2-F1
#
_cell.length_a   1.000
_cell.length_b   1.000
_cell.length_c   1.000
_cell.angle_alpha   90.00
_cell.angle_beta   90.00
_cell.angle_gamma   90.00
#
_symmetry.space_group_name_H-M   'P 1'
#
loop_
_entity.id
_entity.type
_entity.pdbx_description
1 polymer ?
#
loop_
_entity_poly.entity_id
_entity_poly.type
_entity_poly.pdbx_seq_one_letter_code
_entity_poly.pdbx_strand_id
1 'polypeptide(L)'
;MAITGVSNYNSVYESTYASSKKKAVRKEETKETAAAQKSAETAKNSRNEEYLKDLQKQVPYMKLQIGYGLNTNNDGKVNVVDVNPKLLEKMQNDPKAAKEYAQRLKDVESALKWLDNYKKSVGSTVIVRHDYIDENGNLSHFSVSVRKDNLNEKLRKEAQENAGKRIEKSREKARENKEQVGAKLDLKI
;
A
#
# COMPACT_ATOMS: atom_id res chain seq x y z
N MET A 1 6.76 38.21 76.21
CA MET A 1 7.09 37.56 74.92
C MET A 1 6.68 36.10 75.03
N ALA A 2 5.74 35.64 74.20
CA ALA A 2 5.19 34.29 74.25
C ALA A 2 5.97 33.37 73.32
N ILE A 3 6.31 32.18 73.82
CA ILE A 3 6.88 31.07 73.05
C ILE A 3 5.69 30.29 72.47
N THR A 4 5.49 30.35 71.16
CA THR A 4 4.50 29.52 70.46
C THR A 4 5.12 28.17 70.12
N GLY A 5 4.54 27.12 70.72
CA GLY A 5 4.90 25.72 70.54
C GLY A 5 4.46 25.13 69.21
N VAL A 6 5.08 23.97 68.93
CA VAL A 6 4.98 23.09 67.77
C VAL A 6 3.54 22.80 67.34
N SER A 7 3.25 22.99 66.05
CA SER A 7 1.95 22.67 65.44
C SER A 7 1.86 21.21 64.98
N ASN A 8 0.68 20.67 65.24
CA ASN A 8 0.25 19.27 65.24
C ASN A 8 0.19 18.65 63.82
N TYR A 9 0.84 17.49 63.64
CA TYR A 9 0.81 16.65 62.44
C TYR A 9 -0.47 15.80 62.44
N ASN A 10 -1.59 16.30 61.90
CA ASN A 10 -2.76 15.42 61.68
C ASN A 10 -3.69 15.79 60.51
N SER A 11 -3.40 16.80 59.69
CA SER A 11 -4.29 17.23 58.60
C SER A 11 -4.10 16.48 57.26
N VAL A 12 -3.07 15.64 57.15
CA VAL A 12 -2.73 14.98 55.88
C VAL A 12 -3.58 13.73 55.64
N TYR A 13 -4.02 13.03 56.70
CA TYR A 13 -4.72 11.74 56.54
C TYR A 13 -6.16 11.89 56.04
N GLU A 14 -6.91 12.91 56.49
CA GLU A 14 -8.31 13.11 56.06
C GLU A 14 -8.43 13.60 54.60
N SER A 15 -7.47 14.39 54.12
CA SER A 15 -7.48 14.92 52.74
C SER A 15 -7.28 13.83 51.67
N THR A 16 -6.56 12.76 52.01
CA THR A 16 -6.27 11.66 51.08
C THR A 16 -7.47 10.72 50.92
N TYR A 17 -8.25 10.50 51.98
CA TYR A 17 -9.45 9.66 51.97
C TYR A 17 -10.64 10.31 51.24
N ALA A 18 -10.77 11.65 51.31
CA ALA A 18 -11.77 12.38 50.52
C ALA A 18 -11.41 12.42 49.02
N SER A 19 -10.11 12.48 48.70
CA SER A 19 -9.60 12.49 47.33
C SER A 19 -9.72 11.12 46.64
N SER A 20 -9.62 10.02 47.38
CA SER A 20 -9.76 8.67 46.85
C SER A 20 -11.21 8.33 46.49
N LYS A 21 -12.21 8.76 47.28
CA LYS A 21 -13.63 8.60 46.92
C LYS A 21 -14.04 9.42 45.70
N LYS A 22 -13.59 10.67 45.55
CA LYS A 22 -13.82 11.46 44.31
C LYS A 22 -13.14 10.84 43.08
N LYS A 23 -11.98 10.18 43.24
CA LYS A 23 -11.31 9.45 42.15
C LYS A 23 -11.99 8.12 41.80
N ALA A 24 -12.65 7.45 42.75
CA ALA A 24 -13.39 6.21 42.50
C ALA A 24 -14.69 6.47 41.72
N VAL A 25 -15.48 7.47 42.12
CA VAL A 25 -16.71 7.88 41.39
C VAL A 25 -16.37 8.33 39.97
N ARG A 26 -15.29 9.11 39.79
CA ARG A 26 -14.83 9.54 38.46
C ARG A 26 -14.30 8.39 37.59
N LYS A 27 -13.84 7.27 38.19
CA LYS A 27 -13.35 6.05 37.51
C LYS A 27 -14.47 5.11 37.08
N GLU A 28 -15.63 5.13 37.74
CA GLU A 28 -16.80 4.34 37.33
C GLU A 28 -17.55 5.03 36.19
N GLU A 29 -17.74 6.36 36.26
CA GLU A 29 -18.30 7.15 35.14
C GLU A 29 -17.43 7.11 33.88
N THR A 30 -16.10 6.99 34.00
CA THR A 30 -15.20 6.82 32.83
C THR A 30 -15.19 5.40 32.25
N LYS A 31 -15.57 4.37 33.00
CA LYS A 31 -15.65 2.99 32.48
C LYS A 31 -16.92 2.76 31.68
N GLU A 32 -18.03 3.35 32.11
CA GLU A 32 -19.31 3.24 31.41
C GLU A 32 -19.31 4.07 30.11
N THR A 33 -18.70 5.27 30.14
CA THR A 33 -18.47 6.08 28.92
C THR A 33 -17.43 5.46 27.99
N ALA A 34 -16.35 4.84 28.49
CA ALA A 34 -15.38 4.15 27.63
C ALA A 34 -15.94 2.84 27.01
N ALA A 35 -16.82 2.12 27.72
CA ALA A 35 -17.50 0.94 27.17
C ALA A 35 -18.56 1.33 26.12
N ALA A 36 -19.31 2.41 26.36
CA ALA A 36 -20.24 2.98 25.39
C ALA A 36 -19.53 3.61 24.18
N GLN A 37 -18.36 4.22 24.37
CA GLN A 37 -17.51 4.71 23.28
C GLN A 37 -16.91 3.57 22.46
N LYS A 38 -16.43 2.49 23.11
CA LYS A 38 -15.93 1.30 22.40
C LYS A 38 -17.04 0.58 21.65
N SER A 39 -18.25 0.44 22.21
CA SER A 39 -19.37 -0.17 21.50
C SER A 39 -19.85 0.70 20.33
N ALA A 40 -19.87 2.03 20.50
CA ALA A 40 -20.16 2.98 19.43
C ALA A 40 -19.08 3.01 18.35
N GLU A 41 -17.80 2.94 18.69
CA GLU A 41 -16.69 2.78 17.72
C GLU A 41 -16.77 1.46 16.98
N THR A 42 -17.13 0.36 17.67
CA THR A 42 -17.30 -0.95 17.03
C THR A 42 -18.48 -0.95 16.06
N ALA A 43 -19.61 -0.33 16.44
CA ALA A 43 -20.78 -0.18 15.57
C ALA A 43 -20.53 0.81 14.40
N LYS A 44 -19.70 1.85 14.61
CA LYS A 44 -19.25 2.74 13.53
C LYS A 44 -18.31 2.04 12.57
N ASN A 45 -17.40 1.22 13.08
CA ASN A 45 -16.50 0.40 12.27
C ASN A 45 -17.31 -0.60 11.41
N SER A 46 -18.31 -1.28 11.96
CA SER A 46 -19.14 -2.21 11.19
C SER A 46 -19.93 -1.50 10.08
N ARG A 47 -20.51 -0.32 10.37
CA ARG A 47 -21.23 0.48 9.37
C ARG A 47 -20.31 1.01 8.26
N ASN A 48 -19.10 1.44 8.62
CA ASN A 48 -18.09 1.85 7.66
C ASN A 48 -17.61 0.70 6.78
N GLU A 49 -17.46 -0.51 7.34
CA GLU A 49 -17.09 -1.71 6.58
C GLU A 49 -18.15 -2.09 5.54
N GLU A 50 -19.44 -2.03 5.91
CA GLU A 50 -20.55 -2.26 4.97
C GLU A 50 -20.56 -1.21 3.86
N TYR A 51 -20.44 0.07 4.21
CA TYR A 51 -20.40 1.16 3.24
C TYR A 51 -19.19 1.04 2.30
N LEU A 52 -18.03 0.65 2.82
CA LEU A 52 -16.83 0.42 2.03
C LEU A 52 -17.03 -0.71 1.02
N LYS A 53 -17.74 -1.79 1.37
CA LYS A 53 -18.07 -2.88 0.44
C LYS A 53 -18.97 -2.40 -0.71
N ASP A 54 -19.88 -1.48 -0.45
CA ASP A 54 -20.71 -0.89 -1.50
C ASP A 54 -19.91 0.05 -2.42
N LEU A 55 -18.98 0.83 -1.86
CA LEU A 55 -18.03 1.61 -2.65
C LEU A 55 -17.12 0.70 -3.49
N GLN A 56 -16.62 -0.40 -2.92
CA GLN A 56 -15.77 -1.37 -3.60
C GLN A 56 -16.38 -1.94 -4.88
N LYS A 57 -17.72 -2.10 -4.94
CA LYS A 57 -18.43 -2.55 -6.15
C LYS A 57 -18.31 -1.54 -7.31
N GLN A 58 -18.14 -0.25 -7.00
CA GLN A 58 -18.03 0.80 -8.00
C GLN A 58 -16.61 0.95 -8.55
N VAL A 59 -15.60 0.50 -7.80
CA VAL A 59 -14.17 0.62 -8.12
C VAL A 59 -13.46 -0.74 -8.07
N PRO A 60 -13.76 -1.68 -9.00
CA PRO A 60 -13.26 -3.05 -8.95
C PRO A 60 -11.75 -3.21 -9.24
N TYR A 61 -11.09 -2.23 -9.84
CA TYR A 61 -9.66 -2.26 -10.18
C TYR A 61 -8.76 -2.05 -8.96
N MET A 62 -9.26 -1.35 -7.94
CA MET A 62 -8.53 -1.09 -6.69
C MET A 62 -9.24 -1.72 -5.51
N LYS A 63 -8.48 -2.21 -4.54
CA LYS A 63 -8.99 -2.75 -3.28
C LYS A 63 -9.04 -1.65 -2.23
N LEU A 64 -10.22 -1.36 -1.71
CA LEU A 64 -10.43 -0.44 -0.61
C LEU A 64 -10.29 -1.15 0.73
N GLN A 65 -9.63 -0.50 1.68
CA GLN A 65 -9.59 -0.91 3.07
C GLN A 65 -9.66 0.31 4.00
N ILE A 66 -10.07 0.11 5.24
CA ILE A 66 -10.10 1.21 6.22
C ILE A 66 -8.70 1.38 6.79
N GLY A 67 -8.18 2.60 6.75
CA GLY A 67 -6.85 2.91 7.27
C GLY A 67 -6.71 4.38 7.65
N TYR A 68 -5.71 4.69 8.46
CA TYR A 68 -5.46 6.04 9.00
C TYR A 68 -4.22 6.71 8.39
N GLY A 69 -3.61 6.10 7.37
CA GLY A 69 -2.43 6.62 6.70
C GLY A 69 -1.85 5.63 5.70
N LEU A 70 -0.66 5.96 5.16
CA LEU A 70 0.11 5.06 4.32
C LEU A 70 0.52 3.82 5.12
N ASN A 71 0.13 2.65 4.62
CA ASN A 71 0.30 1.38 5.31
C ASN A 71 1.34 0.50 4.61
N THR A 72 2.51 0.34 5.24
CA THR A 72 3.59 -0.53 4.73
C THR A 72 3.28 -2.02 4.83
N ASN A 73 2.23 -2.42 5.57
CA ASN A 73 1.76 -3.82 5.54
C ASN A 73 1.16 -4.22 4.17
N ASN A 74 1.00 -3.25 3.27
CA ASN A 74 0.64 -3.48 1.88
C ASN A 74 1.87 -3.68 0.97
N ASP A 75 3.09 -3.76 1.51
CA ASP A 75 4.27 -4.08 0.72
C ASP A 75 4.04 -5.35 -0.11
N GLY A 76 4.39 -5.29 -1.40
CA GLY A 76 4.16 -6.37 -2.36
C GLY A 76 2.72 -6.50 -2.87
N LYS A 77 1.78 -5.71 -2.34
CA LYS A 77 0.44 -5.54 -2.91
C LYS A 77 0.42 -4.27 -3.76
N VAL A 78 -0.32 -4.34 -4.87
CA VAL A 78 -0.56 -3.18 -5.74
C VAL A 78 -2.05 -2.89 -5.76
N ASN A 79 -2.41 -1.61 -5.92
CA ASN A 79 -3.78 -1.13 -6.01
C ASN A 79 -4.59 -1.38 -4.73
N VAL A 80 -3.97 -1.28 -3.56
CA VAL A 80 -4.66 -1.27 -2.27
C VAL A 80 -4.67 0.15 -1.75
N VAL A 81 -5.87 0.68 -1.50
CA VAL A 81 -6.10 2.06 -1.06
C VAL A 81 -6.70 2.04 0.34
N ASP A 82 -5.98 2.64 1.27
CA ASP A 82 -6.44 2.89 2.63
C ASP A 82 -7.32 4.15 2.65
N VAL A 83 -8.56 4.03 3.14
CA VAL A 83 -9.53 5.13 3.21
C VAL A 83 -9.75 5.51 4.67
N ASN A 84 -9.65 6.81 4.96
CA ASN A 84 -9.91 7.31 6.30
C ASN A 84 -11.37 7.05 6.72
N PRO A 85 -11.62 6.46 7.89
CA PRO A 85 -12.98 6.17 8.34
C PRO A 85 -13.85 7.43 8.52
N LYS A 86 -13.26 8.58 8.87
CA LYS A 86 -14.02 9.84 8.96
C LYS A 86 -14.51 10.32 7.61
N LEU A 87 -13.82 9.99 6.51
CA LEU A 87 -14.33 10.26 5.16
C LEU A 87 -15.59 9.43 4.89
N LEU A 88 -15.56 8.14 5.26
CA LEU A 88 -16.72 7.24 5.13
C LEU A 88 -17.89 7.74 5.98
N GLU A 89 -17.65 8.23 7.19
CA GLU A 89 -18.67 8.85 8.03
C GLU A 89 -19.27 10.11 7.37
N LYS A 90 -18.43 10.99 6.80
CA LYS A 90 -18.89 12.19 6.08
C LYS A 90 -19.78 11.83 4.89
N MET A 91 -19.36 10.84 4.08
CA MET A 91 -20.12 10.37 2.92
C MET A 91 -21.47 9.76 3.32
N GLN A 92 -21.54 9.06 4.45
CA GLN A 92 -22.80 8.48 4.92
C GLN A 92 -23.77 9.52 5.50
N ASN A 93 -23.24 10.61 6.06
CA ASN A 93 -24.04 11.67 6.67
C ASN A 93 -24.48 12.74 5.67
N ASP A 94 -23.72 12.99 4.60
CA ASP A 94 -24.04 13.98 3.57
C ASP A 94 -24.12 13.36 2.16
N PRO A 95 -25.32 13.32 1.54
CA PRO A 95 -25.50 12.83 0.18
C PRO A 95 -24.71 13.58 -0.90
N LYS A 96 -24.41 14.88 -0.70
CA LYS A 96 -23.60 15.65 -1.65
C LYS A 96 -22.14 15.20 -1.59
N ALA A 97 -21.59 15.11 -0.38
CA ALA A 97 -20.25 14.56 -0.15
C ALA A 97 -20.14 13.13 -0.68
N ALA A 98 -21.16 12.28 -0.48
CA ALA A 98 -21.18 10.92 -1.01
C ALA A 98 -20.95 10.87 -2.53
N LYS A 99 -21.66 11.71 -3.29
CA LYS A 99 -21.55 11.77 -4.76
C LYS A 99 -20.19 12.30 -5.19
N GLU A 100 -19.69 13.36 -4.55
CA GLU A 100 -18.40 13.96 -4.87
C GLU A 100 -17.25 12.98 -4.63
N TYR A 101 -17.20 12.35 -3.45
CA TYR A 101 -16.12 11.43 -3.10
C TYR A 101 -16.24 10.08 -3.80
N ALA A 102 -17.45 9.60 -4.10
CA ALA A 102 -17.61 8.43 -4.97
C ALA A 102 -17.08 8.69 -6.38
N GLN A 103 -17.27 9.90 -6.92
CA GLN A 103 -16.67 10.28 -8.20
C GLN A 103 -15.15 10.36 -8.08
N ARG A 104 -14.61 11.00 -7.03
CA ARG A 104 -13.15 11.03 -6.80
C ARG A 104 -12.54 9.63 -6.73
N LEU A 105 -13.21 8.67 -6.07
CA LEU A 105 -12.73 7.28 -6.03
C LEU A 105 -12.62 6.67 -7.43
N LYS A 106 -13.59 6.93 -8.32
CA LYS A 106 -13.52 6.48 -9.72
C LYS A 106 -12.41 7.16 -10.52
N ASP A 107 -12.17 8.44 -10.24
CA ASP A 107 -11.09 9.20 -10.87
C ASP A 107 -9.73 8.65 -10.42
N VAL A 108 -9.57 8.35 -9.13
CA VAL A 108 -8.39 7.68 -8.56
C VAL A 108 -8.17 6.32 -9.20
N GLU A 109 -9.22 5.51 -9.32
CA GLU A 109 -9.15 4.20 -9.98
C GLU A 109 -8.66 4.32 -11.44
N SER A 110 -9.21 5.27 -12.18
CA SER A 110 -8.84 5.54 -13.57
C SER A 110 -7.39 6.00 -13.68
N ALA A 111 -6.93 6.86 -12.76
CA ALA A 111 -5.55 7.32 -12.69
C ALA A 111 -4.58 6.18 -12.39
N LEU A 112 -4.92 5.29 -11.45
CA LEU A 112 -4.09 4.12 -11.11
C LEU A 112 -3.98 3.15 -12.31
N LYS A 113 -5.09 2.92 -13.01
CA LYS A 113 -5.10 2.09 -14.23
C LYS A 113 -4.24 2.70 -15.34
N TRP A 114 -4.34 4.01 -15.55
CA TRP A 114 -3.50 4.71 -16.51
C TRP A 114 -2.01 4.64 -16.12
N LEU A 115 -1.69 4.85 -14.85
CA LEU A 115 -0.33 4.77 -14.32
C LEU A 115 0.27 3.37 -14.53
N ASP A 116 -0.51 2.31 -14.29
CA ASP A 116 -0.06 0.93 -14.51
C ASP A 116 0.22 0.63 -15.98
N ASN A 117 -0.65 1.10 -16.87
CA ASN A 117 -0.43 0.95 -18.31
C ASN A 117 0.78 1.76 -18.78
N TYR A 118 0.95 2.98 -18.28
CA TYR A 118 2.12 3.80 -18.56
C TYR A 118 3.41 3.11 -18.09
N LYS A 119 3.46 2.65 -16.83
CA LYS A 119 4.61 1.93 -16.28
C LYS A 119 4.94 0.67 -17.08
N LYS A 120 3.94 -0.13 -17.45
CA LYS A 120 4.10 -1.29 -18.34
C LYS A 120 4.66 -0.90 -19.71
N SER A 121 4.17 0.19 -20.30
CA SER A 121 4.63 0.67 -21.61
C SER A 121 6.11 1.09 -21.61
N VAL A 122 6.60 1.64 -20.50
CA VAL A 122 8.02 2.01 -20.33
C VAL A 122 8.89 0.86 -19.78
N GLY A 123 8.39 -0.38 -19.80
CA GLY A 123 9.13 -1.55 -19.33
C GLY A 123 9.36 -1.58 -17.81
N SER A 124 8.60 -0.82 -17.05
CA SER A 124 8.67 -0.77 -15.59
C SER A 124 7.59 -1.62 -14.95
N THR A 125 7.96 -2.35 -13.90
CA THR A 125 7.02 -3.09 -13.05
C THR A 125 6.97 -2.42 -11.70
N VAL A 126 5.76 -2.14 -11.21
CA VAL A 126 5.53 -1.58 -9.88
C VAL A 126 5.68 -2.72 -8.86
N ILE A 127 6.56 -2.55 -7.88
CA ILE A 127 6.82 -3.57 -6.84
C ILE A 127 6.07 -3.23 -5.56
N VAL A 128 6.02 -1.95 -5.22
CA VAL A 128 5.34 -1.45 -4.01
C VAL A 128 4.49 -0.27 -4.40
N ARG A 129 3.25 -0.24 -3.92
CA ARG A 129 2.37 0.92 -4.02
C ARG A 129 1.55 1.06 -2.74
N HIS A 130 1.62 2.24 -2.15
CA HIS A 130 0.79 2.63 -1.00
C HIS A 130 -0.04 3.84 -1.40
N ASP A 131 -1.35 3.67 -1.32
CA ASP A 131 -2.32 4.70 -1.61
C ASP A 131 -3.14 4.95 -0.34
N TYR A 132 -3.33 6.22 0.02
CA TYR A 132 -4.13 6.62 1.17
C TYR A 132 -5.02 7.80 0.82
N ILE A 133 -6.28 7.77 1.25
CA ILE A 133 -7.24 8.85 1.07
C ILE A 133 -7.58 9.44 2.44
N ASP A 134 -7.33 10.74 2.58
CA ASP A 134 -7.54 11.47 3.83
C ASP A 134 -9.02 11.81 4.11
N GLU A 135 -9.28 12.50 5.23
CA GLU A 135 -10.61 12.94 5.66
C GLU A 135 -11.31 13.91 4.70
N ASN A 136 -10.57 14.48 3.75
CA ASN A 136 -11.01 15.46 2.77
C ASN A 136 -11.01 14.88 1.35
N GLY A 137 -10.77 13.57 1.20
CA GLY A 137 -10.73 12.89 -0.09
C GLY A 137 -9.47 13.17 -0.92
N ASN A 138 -8.40 13.70 -0.33
CA ASN A 138 -7.13 13.87 -1.02
C ASN A 138 -6.34 12.56 -1.06
N LEU A 139 -5.76 12.25 -2.21
CA LEU A 139 -4.92 11.08 -2.41
C LEU A 139 -3.47 11.37 -2.03
N SER A 140 -2.94 10.58 -1.11
CA SER A 140 -1.51 10.42 -0.88
C SER A 140 -1.04 9.15 -1.58
N HIS A 141 -0.11 9.30 -2.53
CA HIS A 141 0.39 8.21 -3.37
C HIS A 141 1.89 8.01 -3.18
N PHE A 142 2.30 6.77 -2.95
CA PHE A 142 3.69 6.35 -2.96
C PHE A 142 3.83 5.10 -3.81
N SER A 143 4.81 5.08 -4.73
CA SER A 143 5.12 3.87 -5.49
C SER A 143 6.61 3.71 -5.76
N VAL A 144 7.05 2.46 -5.71
CA VAL A 144 8.38 2.04 -6.11
C VAL A 144 8.25 1.13 -7.32
N SER A 145 8.84 1.55 -8.44
CA SER A 145 8.85 0.79 -9.69
C SER A 145 10.27 0.47 -10.11
N VAL A 146 10.46 -0.75 -10.61
CA VAL A 146 11.75 -1.23 -11.10
C VAL A 146 11.63 -1.57 -12.57
N ARG A 147 12.60 -1.16 -13.37
CA ARG A 147 12.63 -1.46 -14.80
C ARG A 147 13.09 -2.90 -15.00
N LYS A 148 12.26 -3.71 -15.68
CA LYS A 148 12.63 -5.06 -16.11
C LYS A 148 12.72 -5.04 -17.63
N ASP A 149 13.93 -4.88 -18.16
CA ASP A 149 14.21 -4.94 -19.60
C ASP A 149 14.18 -6.40 -20.11
N ASN A 150 13.04 -7.08 -19.97
CA ASN A 150 12.86 -8.45 -20.47
C ASN A 150 13.07 -8.54 -22.00
N LEU A 151 12.76 -7.45 -22.72
CA LEU A 151 12.97 -7.35 -24.17
C LEU A 151 14.47 -7.41 -24.51
N ASN A 152 15.32 -6.76 -23.70
CA ASN A 152 16.77 -6.76 -23.87
C ASN A 152 17.35 -8.15 -23.60
N GLU A 153 16.84 -8.86 -22.60
CA GLU A 153 17.29 -10.23 -22.32
C GLU A 153 16.96 -11.19 -23.47
N LYS A 154 15.74 -11.12 -24.02
CA LYS A 154 15.33 -11.94 -25.17
C LYS A 154 16.15 -11.61 -26.42
N LEU A 155 16.34 -10.32 -26.72
CA LEU A 155 17.17 -9.86 -27.85
C LEU A 155 18.63 -10.29 -27.70
N ARG A 156 19.19 -10.27 -26.47
CA ARG A 156 20.55 -10.78 -26.20
C ARG A 156 20.65 -12.29 -26.45
N LYS A 157 19.67 -13.08 -25.99
CA LYS A 157 19.65 -14.53 -26.25
C LYS A 157 19.52 -14.84 -27.75
N GLU A 158 18.62 -14.15 -28.45
CA GLU A 158 18.43 -14.32 -29.89
C GLU A 158 19.67 -13.89 -30.70
N ALA A 159 20.33 -12.80 -30.31
CA ALA A 159 21.60 -12.38 -30.90
C ALA A 159 22.73 -13.40 -30.66
N GLN A 160 22.80 -13.99 -29.46
CA GLN A 160 23.77 -15.05 -29.15
C GLN A 160 23.51 -16.32 -29.95
N GLU A 161 22.26 -16.77 -30.07
CA GLU A 161 21.90 -17.93 -30.88
C GLU A 161 22.18 -17.71 -32.37
N ASN A 162 21.84 -16.54 -32.91
CA ASN A 162 22.13 -16.19 -34.29
C ASN A 162 23.64 -16.07 -34.56
N ALA A 163 24.41 -15.53 -33.62
CA ALA A 163 25.86 -15.51 -33.70
C ALA A 163 26.43 -16.95 -33.69
N GLY A 164 25.93 -17.81 -32.81
CA GLY A 164 26.30 -19.23 -32.75
C GLY A 164 26.05 -19.96 -34.07
N LYS A 165 24.84 -19.84 -34.63
CA LYS A 165 24.47 -20.43 -35.93
C LYS A 165 25.36 -19.94 -37.07
N ARG A 166 25.75 -18.65 -37.07
CA ARG A 166 26.65 -18.10 -38.10
C ARG A 166 28.08 -18.63 -37.97
N ILE A 167 28.58 -18.76 -36.74
CA ILE A 167 29.91 -19.32 -36.47
C ILE A 167 29.95 -20.79 -36.89
N GLU A 168 28.92 -21.57 -36.57
CA GLU A 168 28.83 -22.98 -36.94
C GLU A 168 28.78 -23.19 -38.45
N LYS A 169 27.90 -22.45 -39.16
CA LYS A 169 27.88 -22.44 -40.63
C LYS A 169 29.23 -22.05 -41.25
N SER A 170 29.94 -21.10 -40.65
CA SER A 170 31.27 -20.71 -41.13
C SER A 170 32.31 -21.81 -40.90
N ARG A 171 32.22 -22.56 -39.80
CA ARG A 171 33.10 -23.69 -39.51
C ARG A 171 32.82 -24.88 -40.43
N GLU A 172 31.56 -25.17 -40.70
CA GLU A 172 31.13 -26.22 -41.63
C GLU A 172 31.64 -25.94 -43.05
N LYS A 173 31.40 -24.72 -43.58
CA LYS A 173 31.98 -24.30 -44.87
C LYS A 173 33.50 -24.38 -44.91
N ALA A 174 34.18 -24.06 -43.81
CA ALA A 174 35.63 -24.17 -43.74
C ALA A 174 36.11 -25.64 -43.75
N ARG A 175 35.35 -26.58 -43.19
CA ARG A 175 35.62 -28.02 -43.27
C ARG A 175 35.37 -28.55 -44.68
N GLU A 176 34.23 -28.24 -45.28
CA GLU A 176 33.91 -28.62 -46.67
C GLU A 176 34.96 -28.10 -47.65
N ASN A 177 35.38 -26.84 -47.51
CA ASN A 177 36.43 -26.27 -48.36
C ASN A 177 37.78 -26.97 -48.17
N LYS A 178 38.13 -27.39 -46.94
CA LYS A 178 39.35 -28.18 -46.70
C LYS A 178 39.28 -29.55 -47.36
N GLU A 179 38.15 -30.24 -47.26
CA GLU A 179 37.95 -31.54 -47.90
C GLU A 179 37.97 -31.44 -49.43
N GLN A 180 37.33 -30.41 -50.01
CA GLN A 180 37.38 -30.17 -51.45
C GLN A 180 38.79 -29.81 -51.95
N VAL A 181 39.55 -29.03 -51.17
CA VAL A 181 40.95 -28.71 -51.52
C VAL A 181 41.83 -29.95 -51.39
N GLY A 182 41.65 -30.77 -50.35
CA GLY A 182 42.35 -32.05 -50.17
C GLY A 182 42.07 -33.03 -51.32
N ALA A 183 40.79 -33.26 -51.65
CA ALA A 183 40.41 -34.14 -52.75
C ALA A 183 40.94 -33.66 -54.12
N LYS A 184 41.02 -32.35 -54.35
CA LYS A 184 41.62 -31.77 -55.57
C LYS A 184 43.15 -31.89 -55.62
N LEU A 185 43.81 -31.98 -54.46
CA LEU A 185 45.25 -32.22 -54.34
C LEU A 185 45.58 -33.71 -54.57
N ASP A 186 44.77 -34.62 -54.03
CA ASP A 186 44.96 -36.07 -54.19
C ASP A 186 44.69 -36.56 -55.63
N LEU A 187 43.82 -35.89 -56.39
CA LEU A 187 43.58 -36.17 -57.82
C LEU A 187 44.69 -35.67 -58.76
N LYS A 188 45.67 -34.93 -58.25
CA LYS A 188 46.78 -34.32 -59.02
C LYS A 188 48.13 -35.00 -58.82
N ILE A 189 48.18 -36.10 -58.07
CA ILE A 189 49.34 -36.98 -57.85
C ILE A 189 49.13 -38.26 -58.64
#